data_AF-A0A4R1RWA1-F1
#
_entry.id   AF-A0A4R1RWA1-F1
#
_cell.length_a   1.000
_cell.length_b   1.000
_cell.length_c   1.000
_cell.angle_alpha   90.00
_cell.angle_beta   90.00
_cell.angle_gamma   90.00
#
_symmetry.space_group_name_H-M   'P 1'
#
loop_
_entity.id
_entity.type
_entity.pdbx_description
1 polymer ?
#
loop_
_entity_poly.entity_id
_entity_poly.type
_entity_poly.pdbx_seq_one_letter_code
_entity_poly.pdbx_strand_id
1 'polypeptide(L)'
;MEVILLERVPKLGQMGETVKVRDGFARNYLLPLGKALRANEANKKRFESERATLEARNLERKSEAQKVADVLDGKSFIVVRTAGETGQLYGSVAARDVIDVLAAEGFNINRNQVHLNTPIKSIGLHKVEIQLHAEVEIAVVLNVARSAEEAERQSKGESLTSVDAIYGVDEDALRPEDFFDPDADNEGDEA
;
A
#
# COMPACT_ATOMS: atom_id res chain seq x y z
N MET A 1 28.92 5.03 -17.66
CA MET A 1 28.37 5.84 -18.77
C MET A 1 27.80 7.13 -18.20
N GLU A 2 27.96 8.24 -18.92
CA GLU A 2 27.35 9.53 -18.56
C GLU A 2 26.07 9.76 -19.34
N VAL A 3 25.03 10.20 -18.64
CA VAL A 3 23.70 10.44 -19.19
C VAL A 3 23.13 11.76 -18.68
N ILE A 4 22.32 12.41 -19.51
CA ILE A 4 21.57 13.64 -19.20
C ILE A 4 20.13 13.22 -18.91
N LEU A 5 19.61 13.55 -17.74
CA LEU A 5 18.25 13.17 -17.35
C LEU A 5 17.21 14.05 -18.04
N LEU A 6 16.19 13.41 -18.63
CA LEU A 6 15.04 14.09 -19.24
C LEU A 6 13.88 14.27 -18.27
N GLU A 7 13.83 13.42 -17.25
CA GLU A 7 12.85 13.49 -16.15
C GLU A 7 13.55 13.26 -14.83
N ARG A 8 12.88 13.63 -13.72
CA ARG A 8 13.37 13.32 -12.38
C ARG A 8 13.36 11.80 -12.18
N VAL A 9 14.48 11.26 -11.71
CA VAL A 9 14.60 9.84 -11.35
C VAL A 9 14.94 9.73 -9.86
N PRO A 10 14.12 9.02 -9.06
CA PRO A 10 14.40 8.83 -7.64
C PRO A 10 15.81 8.28 -7.41
N LYS A 11 16.52 8.85 -6.43
CA LYS A 11 17.89 8.48 -6.03
C LYS A 11 19.00 8.77 -7.07
N LEU A 12 18.68 9.41 -8.19
CA LEU A 12 19.66 9.71 -9.24
C LEU A 12 19.92 11.21 -9.44
N GLY A 13 18.87 12.01 -9.62
CA GLY A 13 19.02 13.44 -9.88
C GLY A 13 17.76 14.11 -10.43
N GLN A 14 17.88 15.40 -10.70
CA GLN A 14 16.81 16.20 -11.32
C GLN A 14 16.90 16.20 -12.85
N MET A 15 15.83 16.66 -13.50
CA MET A 15 15.81 16.88 -14.95
C MET A 15 16.93 17.85 -15.36
N GLY A 16 17.65 17.51 -16.42
CA GLY A 16 18.76 18.29 -16.98
C GLY A 16 20.12 18.02 -16.33
N GLU A 17 20.17 17.26 -15.25
CA GLU A 17 21.42 16.90 -14.60
C GLU A 17 22.19 15.86 -15.43
N THR A 18 23.50 16.04 -15.53
CA THR A 18 24.39 15.04 -16.13
C THR A 18 24.95 14.16 -15.02
N VAL A 19 24.58 12.88 -15.04
CA VAL A 19 24.92 11.92 -13.99
C VAL A 19 25.71 10.74 -14.55
N LYS A 20 26.63 10.23 -13.74
CA LYS A 20 27.43 9.04 -14.08
C LYS A 20 26.75 7.79 -13.50
N VAL A 21 26.32 6.90 -14.38
CA VAL A 21 25.63 5.65 -14.03
C VAL A 21 26.37 4.41 -14.54
N ARG A 22 26.03 3.25 -13.99
CA ARG A 22 26.48 1.95 -14.50
C ARG A 22 25.92 1.73 -15.90
N ASP A 23 26.74 1.21 -16.80
CA ASP A 23 26.36 1.11 -18.21
C ASP A 23 25.13 0.23 -18.45
N GLY A 24 24.96 -0.84 -17.67
CA GLY A 24 23.77 -1.70 -17.75
C GLY A 24 22.49 -0.96 -17.37
N PHE A 25 22.55 -0.08 -16.37
CA PHE A 25 21.40 0.72 -15.95
C PHE A 25 21.00 1.75 -17.03
N ALA A 26 21.99 2.43 -17.64
CA ALA A 26 21.72 3.30 -18.77
C ALA A 26 21.11 2.55 -19.96
N ARG A 27 21.72 1.43 -20.37
CA ARG A 27 21.34 0.68 -21.58
C ARG A 27 20.01 -0.06 -21.46
N ASN A 28 19.69 -0.61 -20.29
CA ASN A 28 18.51 -1.47 -20.11
C ASN A 28 17.29 -0.72 -19.56
N TYR A 29 17.50 0.39 -18.85
CA TYR A 29 16.42 1.09 -18.16
C TYR A 29 16.25 2.54 -18.64
N LEU A 30 17.28 3.38 -18.51
CA LEU A 30 17.12 4.83 -18.74
C LEU A 30 16.93 5.20 -20.22
N LEU A 31 17.76 4.64 -21.12
CA LEU A 31 17.71 4.97 -22.55
C LEU A 31 16.47 4.39 -23.25
N PRO A 32 16.09 3.11 -23.04
CA PRO A 32 14.91 2.54 -23.71
C PRO A 32 13.60 3.18 -23.27
N LEU A 33 13.50 3.57 -21.99
CA LEU A 33 12.31 4.24 -21.45
C LEU A 33 12.28 5.74 -21.74
N GLY A 34 13.28 6.29 -22.44
CA GLY A 34 13.34 7.72 -22.76
C GLY A 34 13.52 8.63 -21.55
N LYS A 35 14.05 8.11 -20.44
CA LYS A 35 14.25 8.88 -19.19
C LYS A 35 15.54 9.70 -19.20
N ALA A 36 16.48 9.34 -20.08
CA ALA A 36 17.76 10.01 -20.22
C ALA A 36 18.29 9.94 -21.65
N LEU A 37 19.22 10.83 -21.98
CA LEU A 37 20.02 10.81 -23.20
C LEU A 37 21.48 10.55 -22.88
N ARG A 38 22.26 10.00 -23.83
CA ARG A 38 23.72 9.95 -23.67
C ARG A 38 24.31 11.35 -23.63
N ALA A 39 25.28 11.58 -22.77
CA ALA A 39 25.94 12.87 -22.58
C ALA A 39 26.91 13.20 -23.74
N ASN A 40 26.36 13.48 -24.93
CA ASN A 40 27.11 13.95 -26.10
C ASN A 40 26.74 15.41 -26.41
N GLU A 41 27.62 16.17 -27.05
CA GLU A 41 27.36 17.59 -27.39
C GLU A 41 26.08 17.80 -28.20
N ALA A 42 25.82 16.91 -29.17
CA ALA A 42 24.58 16.96 -29.96
C ALA A 42 23.33 16.82 -29.09
N ASN A 43 23.35 15.90 -28.11
CA ASN A 43 22.22 15.68 -27.21
C ASN A 43 22.06 16.80 -26.18
N LYS A 44 23.16 17.44 -25.75
CA LYS A 44 23.11 18.64 -24.89
C LYS A 44 22.36 19.77 -25.59
N LYS A 45 22.71 20.09 -26.84
CA LYS A 45 22.02 21.11 -27.64
C LYS A 45 20.54 20.77 -27.87
N ARG A 46 20.25 19.49 -28.14
CA ARG A 46 18.86 19.01 -28.26
C ARG A 46 18.08 19.21 -26.96
N PHE A 47 18.66 18.81 -25.84
CA PHE A 47 18.02 19.00 -24.53
C PHE A 47 17.73 20.48 -24.26
N GLU A 48 18.68 21.38 -24.52
CA GLU A 48 18.46 22.82 -24.35
C GLU A 48 17.30 23.35 -25.20
N SER A 49 17.18 22.89 -26.46
CA SER A 49 16.06 23.27 -27.32
C SER A 49 14.71 22.70 -26.88
N GLU A 50 14.70 21.49 -26.31
CA GLU A 50 13.49 20.79 -25.88
C GLU A 50 13.12 21.07 -24.41
N ARG A 51 14.02 21.75 -23.66
CA ARG A 51 13.93 21.93 -22.21
C ARG A 51 12.62 22.58 -21.79
N ALA A 52 12.25 23.70 -22.40
CA ALA A 52 11.02 24.42 -22.07
C ALA A 52 9.77 23.54 -22.28
N THR A 53 9.75 22.76 -23.37
CA THR A 53 8.64 21.85 -23.69
C THR A 53 8.58 20.65 -22.75
N LEU A 54 9.73 20.16 -22.29
CA LEU A 54 9.82 19.08 -21.30
C LEU A 54 9.40 19.55 -19.90
N GLU A 55 9.84 20.74 -19.49
CA GLU A 55 9.44 21.35 -18.21
C GLU A 55 7.93 21.62 -18.18
N ALA A 56 7.37 22.19 -19.25
CA ALA A 56 5.93 22.43 -19.35
C ALA A 56 5.11 21.13 -19.24
N ARG A 57 5.49 20.08 -19.97
CA ARG A 57 4.84 18.77 -19.89
C ARG A 57 4.99 18.11 -18.52
N ASN A 58 6.13 18.28 -17.87
CA ASN A 58 6.35 17.75 -16.52
C ASN A 58 5.44 18.47 -15.51
N LEU A 59 5.35 19.79 -15.59
CA LEU A 59 4.48 20.59 -14.74
C LEU A 59 3.00 20.23 -14.90
N GLU A 60 2.55 20.05 -16.14
CA GLU A 60 1.18 19.62 -16.45
C GLU A 60 0.88 18.27 -15.81
N ARG A 61 1.71 17.25 -16.06
CA ARG A 61 1.56 15.91 -15.46
C ARG A 61 1.64 15.91 -13.94
N LYS A 62 2.52 16.73 -13.38
CA LYS A 62 2.62 16.92 -11.92
C LYS A 62 1.32 17.51 -11.38
N SER A 63 0.74 18.50 -12.06
CA SER A 63 -0.52 19.12 -11.63
C SER A 63 -1.71 18.17 -11.71
N GLU A 64 -1.77 17.31 -12.74
CA GLU A 64 -2.78 16.26 -12.86
C GLU A 64 -2.62 15.21 -11.76
N ALA A 65 -1.38 14.76 -11.53
CA ALA A 65 -1.07 13.82 -10.45
C ALA A 65 -1.39 14.40 -9.08
N GLN A 66 -1.17 15.70 -8.85
CA GLN A 66 -1.50 16.37 -7.61
C GLN A 66 -3.02 16.40 -7.38
N LYS A 67 -3.83 16.70 -8.40
CA LYS A 67 -5.29 16.65 -8.28
C LYS A 67 -5.78 15.27 -7.88
N VAL A 68 -5.19 14.22 -8.46
CA VAL A 68 -5.53 12.83 -8.10
C VAL A 68 -5.03 12.50 -6.69
N ALA A 69 -3.85 12.98 -6.31
CA ALA A 69 -3.29 12.84 -4.97
C ALA A 69 -4.20 13.45 -3.92
N ASP A 70 -4.66 14.69 -4.10
CA ASP A 70 -5.51 15.41 -3.14
C ASP A 70 -6.84 14.68 -2.89
N VAL A 71 -7.33 13.91 -3.87
CA VAL A 71 -8.56 13.12 -3.73
C VAL A 71 -8.29 11.78 -3.05
N LEU A 72 -7.14 11.16 -3.31
CA LEU A 72 -6.78 9.86 -2.76
C LEU A 72 -6.14 9.95 -1.37
N ASP A 73 -5.57 11.09 -1.02
CA ASP A 73 -4.89 11.28 0.24
C ASP A 73 -5.87 11.18 1.41
N GLY A 74 -5.53 10.33 2.38
CA GLY A 74 -6.40 10.04 3.53
C GLY A 74 -7.61 9.14 3.25
N LYS A 75 -7.84 8.67 2.01
CA LYS A 75 -8.89 7.69 1.75
C LYS A 75 -8.51 6.31 2.32
N SER A 76 -9.54 5.63 2.82
CA SER A 76 -9.46 4.24 3.26
C SER A 76 -10.25 3.34 2.32
N PHE A 77 -9.62 2.29 1.82
CA PHE A 77 -10.28 1.33 0.94
C PHE A 77 -10.43 -0.01 1.64
N ILE A 78 -11.55 -0.69 1.42
CA ILE A 78 -11.84 -1.97 2.04
C ILE A 78 -11.49 -3.10 1.07
N VAL A 79 -10.70 -4.05 1.54
CA VAL A 79 -10.31 -5.26 0.81
C VAL A 79 -10.85 -6.47 1.55
N VAL A 80 -11.84 -7.15 0.97
CA VAL A 80 -12.44 -8.34 1.56
C VAL A 80 -11.70 -9.60 1.10
N ARG A 81 -11.10 -10.34 2.03
CA ARG A 81 -10.39 -11.60 1.76
C ARG A 81 -10.62 -12.62 2.87
N THR A 82 -10.63 -13.90 2.49
CA THR A 82 -10.77 -15.01 3.44
C THR A 82 -9.53 -15.08 4.35
N ALA A 83 -9.76 -15.10 5.65
CA ALA A 83 -8.74 -15.18 6.69
C ALA A 83 -9.09 -16.24 7.73
N GLY A 84 -8.08 -16.83 8.36
CA GLY A 84 -8.25 -17.67 9.54
C GLY A 84 -8.59 -16.84 10.78
N GLU A 85 -9.00 -17.53 11.85
CA GLU A 85 -9.41 -16.91 13.13
C GLU A 85 -8.28 -16.10 13.79
N THR A 86 -7.02 -16.51 13.58
CA THR A 86 -5.83 -15.82 14.08
C THR A 86 -5.48 -14.53 13.32
N GLY A 87 -6.31 -14.13 12.35
CA GLY A 87 -6.12 -12.93 11.54
C GLY A 87 -5.11 -13.07 10.40
N GLN A 88 -4.61 -14.27 10.14
CA GLN A 88 -3.78 -14.55 8.96
C GLN A 88 -4.67 -14.84 7.74
N LEU A 89 -4.37 -14.20 6.61
CA LEU A 89 -5.05 -14.44 5.35
C LEU A 89 -4.64 -15.79 4.75
N TYR A 90 -5.60 -16.50 4.15
CA TYR A 90 -5.29 -17.71 3.38
C TYR A 90 -4.60 -17.38 2.05
N GLY A 91 -4.86 -16.18 1.51
CA GLY A 91 -4.15 -15.62 0.36
C GLY A 91 -3.25 -14.45 0.75
N SER A 92 -2.69 -13.77 -0.24
CA SER A 92 -2.02 -12.48 -0.03
C SER A 92 -2.72 -11.39 -0.82
N VAL A 93 -2.75 -10.18 -0.24
CA VAL A 93 -3.13 -8.98 -0.98
C VAL A 93 -1.87 -8.41 -1.60
N ALA A 94 -1.81 -8.44 -2.93
CA ALA A 94 -0.71 -7.93 -3.72
C ALA A 94 -1.08 -6.61 -4.40
N ALA A 95 -0.11 -5.98 -5.06
CA ALA A 95 -0.35 -4.72 -5.78
C ALA A 95 -1.47 -4.81 -6.84
N ARG A 96 -1.78 -6.00 -7.36
CA ARG A 96 -2.91 -6.20 -8.30
C ARG A 96 -4.25 -5.93 -7.64
N ASP A 97 -4.48 -6.48 -6.45
CA ASP A 97 -5.72 -6.28 -5.71
C ASP A 97 -5.93 -4.80 -5.37
N VAL A 98 -4.84 -4.09 -5.05
CA VAL A 98 -4.87 -2.65 -4.78
C VAL A 98 -5.34 -1.86 -6.00
N ILE A 99 -4.85 -2.22 -7.19
CA ILE A 99 -5.27 -1.58 -8.45
C ILE A 99 -6.74 -1.86 -8.71
N ASP A 100 -7.20 -3.09 -8.53
CA ASP A 100 -8.59 -3.47 -8.81
C ASP A 100 -9.57 -2.70 -7.90
N VAL A 101 -9.21 -2.52 -6.63
CA VAL A 101 -10.00 -1.74 -5.66
C VAL A 101 -10.01 -0.25 -6.00
N LEU A 102 -8.85 0.31 -6.37
CA LEU A 102 -8.75 1.70 -6.82
C LEU A 102 -9.52 1.94 -8.14
N ALA A 103 -9.48 0.97 -9.06
CA ALA A 103 -10.20 1.02 -10.32
C ALA A 103 -11.72 0.98 -10.13
N ALA A 104 -12.21 0.23 -9.13
CA ALA A 104 -13.62 0.21 -8.76
C ALA A 104 -14.13 1.58 -8.29
N GLU A 105 -13.26 2.40 -7.67
CA GLU A 105 -13.57 3.79 -7.31
C GLU A 105 -13.33 4.79 -8.44
N GLY A 106 -12.90 4.33 -9.62
CA GLY A 106 -12.66 5.16 -10.80
C GLY A 106 -11.24 5.70 -10.94
N PHE A 107 -10.28 5.25 -10.11
CA PHE A 107 -8.87 5.64 -10.22
C PHE A 107 -8.09 4.61 -11.03
N ASN A 108 -7.62 5.01 -12.21
CA ASN A 108 -6.79 4.15 -13.04
C ASN A 108 -5.31 4.31 -12.68
N ILE A 109 -4.78 3.36 -11.90
CA ILE A 109 -3.39 3.37 -11.43
C ILE A 109 -2.65 2.15 -11.97
N ASN A 110 -1.41 2.34 -12.40
CA ASN A 110 -0.56 1.27 -12.91
C ASN A 110 0.10 0.50 -11.77
N ARG A 111 0.39 -0.79 -12.01
CA ARG A 111 1.10 -1.63 -11.05
C ARG A 111 2.47 -1.08 -10.61
N ASN A 112 3.16 -0.40 -11.52
CA ASN A 112 4.48 0.17 -11.23
C ASN A 112 4.42 1.39 -10.29
N GLN A 113 3.23 1.96 -10.09
CA GLN A 113 3.00 3.10 -9.21
C GLN A 113 2.68 2.65 -7.77
N VAL A 114 2.29 1.40 -7.55
CA VAL A 114 1.97 0.87 -6.21
C VAL A 114 3.26 0.37 -5.56
N HIS A 115 3.70 1.02 -4.49
CA HIS A 115 4.90 0.64 -3.76
C HIS A 115 4.55 -0.33 -2.62
N LEU A 116 4.52 -1.61 -2.96
CA LEU A 116 4.27 -2.70 -2.02
C LEU A 116 5.46 -3.67 -2.00
N ASN A 117 6.35 -3.52 -1.02
CA ASN A 117 7.56 -4.35 -0.91
C ASN A 117 7.25 -5.79 -0.49
N THR A 118 6.27 -5.98 0.39
CA THR A 118 5.84 -7.29 0.88
C THR A 118 4.33 -7.40 0.73
N PRO A 119 3.81 -8.49 0.13
CA PRO A 119 2.37 -8.72 0.08
C PRO A 119 1.76 -8.77 1.49
N ILE A 120 0.57 -8.21 1.65
CA ILE A 120 -0.13 -8.19 2.94
C ILE A 120 -0.71 -9.59 3.20
N LYS A 121 -0.47 -10.13 4.38
CA LYS A 121 -0.91 -11.47 4.80
C LYS A 121 -1.74 -11.49 6.08
N SER A 122 -2.02 -10.32 6.66
CA SER A 122 -2.81 -10.22 7.88
C SER A 122 -3.98 -9.27 7.68
N ILE A 123 -5.07 -9.52 8.41
CA ILE A 123 -6.19 -8.57 8.52
C ILE A 123 -5.75 -7.31 9.27
N GLY A 124 -6.48 -6.21 9.05
CA GLY A 124 -6.26 -4.92 9.70
C GLY A 124 -5.93 -3.79 8.72
N LEU A 125 -5.52 -2.65 9.30
CA LEU A 125 -5.21 -1.43 8.58
C LEU A 125 -3.75 -1.40 8.14
N HIS A 126 -3.52 -1.37 6.83
CA HIS A 126 -2.20 -1.34 6.22
C HIS A 126 -2.03 -0.05 5.42
N LYS A 127 -0.92 0.66 5.64
CA LYS A 127 -0.58 1.84 4.84
C LYS A 127 0.18 1.40 3.60
N VAL A 128 -0.29 1.79 2.42
CA VAL A 128 0.34 1.51 1.13
C VAL A 128 0.69 2.82 0.44
N GLU A 129 1.95 2.94 0.04
CA GLU A 129 2.45 4.10 -0.68
C GLU A 129 2.17 3.94 -2.18
N ILE A 130 1.62 5.00 -2.79
CA ILE A 130 1.34 5.07 -4.22
C ILE A 130 2.10 6.26 -4.79
N GLN A 131 3.00 5.99 -5.74
CA GLN A 131 3.77 6.97 -6.48
C GLN A 131 3.03 7.33 -7.77
N LEU A 132 2.24 8.40 -7.74
CA LEU A 132 1.49 8.87 -8.90
C LEU A 132 2.41 9.55 -9.93
N HIS A 133 3.37 10.33 -9.44
CA HIS A 133 4.38 10.99 -10.25
C HIS A 133 5.73 10.96 -9.55
N ALA A 134 6.82 11.25 -10.28
CA ALA A 134 8.17 11.27 -9.71
C ALA A 134 8.33 12.23 -8.52
N GLU A 135 7.42 13.18 -8.32
CA GLU A 135 7.41 14.16 -7.21
C GLU A 135 6.16 14.09 -6.34
N VAL A 136 5.21 13.20 -6.65
CA VAL A 136 3.93 13.11 -5.97
C VAL A 136 3.73 11.67 -5.51
N GLU A 137 3.88 11.48 -4.20
CA GLU A 137 3.71 10.23 -3.50
C GLU A 137 2.64 10.43 -2.42
N ILE A 138 1.72 9.47 -2.33
CA ILE A 138 0.63 9.49 -1.35
C ILE A 138 0.62 8.18 -0.57
N ALA A 139 0.08 8.22 0.65
CA ALA A 139 -0.15 7.03 1.45
C ALA A 139 -1.66 6.79 1.58
N VAL A 140 -2.09 5.61 1.15
CA VAL A 140 -3.48 5.17 1.22
C VAL A 140 -3.61 4.10 2.30
N VAL A 141 -4.72 4.12 3.04
CA VAL A 141 -5.00 3.08 4.05
C VAL A 141 -5.83 1.97 3.40
N LEU A 142 -5.31 0.76 3.39
CA LEU A 142 -6.03 -0.44 3.01
C LEU A 142 -6.53 -1.15 4.27
N ASN A 143 -7.84 -1.26 4.40
CA ASN A 143 -8.49 -2.00 5.46
C ASN A 143 -8.82 -3.41 4.98
N VAL A 144 -8.10 -4.40 5.50
CA VAL A 144 -8.21 -5.80 5.09
C VAL A 144 -9.06 -6.56 6.11
N ALA A 145 -10.23 -7.06 5.68
CA ALA A 145 -11.20 -7.71 6.57
C ALA A 145 -11.83 -8.97 5.93
N ARG A 146 -12.51 -9.81 6.71
CA ARG A 146 -13.22 -11.00 6.19
C ARG A 146 -14.61 -10.65 5.64
N SER A 147 -15.20 -9.57 6.13
CA SER A 147 -16.49 -9.03 5.66
C SER A 147 -16.50 -7.49 5.70
N ALA A 148 -17.48 -6.87 5.03
CA ALA A 148 -17.65 -5.42 5.04
C ALA A 148 -18.01 -4.89 6.45
N GLU A 149 -18.79 -5.65 7.22
CA GLU A 149 -19.16 -5.29 8.60
C GLU A 149 -17.94 -5.31 9.53
N GLU A 150 -17.03 -6.28 9.36
CA GLU A 150 -15.77 -6.31 10.12
C GLU A 150 -14.86 -5.14 9.77
N ALA A 151 -14.83 -4.72 8.50
CA ALA A 151 -14.05 -3.57 8.08
C ALA A 151 -14.52 -2.28 8.79
N GLU A 152 -15.83 -2.09 8.96
CA GLU A 152 -16.37 -0.95 9.70
C GLU A 152 -15.97 -1.00 11.19
N ARG A 153 -15.99 -2.18 11.82
CA ARG A 153 -15.54 -2.35 13.21
C ARG A 153 -14.04 -2.05 13.38
N GLN A 154 -13.22 -2.50 12.43
CA GLN A 154 -11.78 -2.19 12.41
C GLN A 154 -11.52 -0.70 12.23
N SER A 155 -12.33 0.00 11.42
CA SER A 155 -12.21 1.46 11.25
C SER A 155 -12.54 2.24 12.53
N LYS A 156 -13.37 1.67 13.41
CA LYS A 156 -13.74 2.21 14.73
C LYS A 156 -12.71 1.90 15.83
N GLY A 157 -11.67 1.12 15.51
CA GLY A 157 -10.56 0.81 16.42
C GLY A 157 -10.71 -0.49 17.21
N GLU A 158 -11.66 -1.36 16.85
CA GLU A 158 -11.82 -2.66 17.50
C GLU A 158 -10.77 -3.67 16.97
N SER A 159 -10.02 -4.29 17.89
CA SER A 159 -9.04 -5.32 17.57
C SER A 159 -9.72 -6.69 17.51
N LEU A 160 -9.92 -7.23 16.31
CA LEU A 160 -10.62 -8.51 16.09
C LEU A 160 -9.73 -9.76 16.22
N THR A 161 -8.48 -9.59 16.65
CA THR A 161 -7.49 -10.67 16.80
C THR A 161 -7.27 -11.11 18.25
N SER A 162 -7.90 -10.46 19.23
CA SER A 162 -7.85 -10.91 20.62
C SER A 162 -8.73 -12.13 20.84
N VAL A 163 -8.28 -13.04 21.71
CA VAL A 163 -9.02 -14.24 22.13
C VAL A 163 -10.44 -13.87 22.60
N ASP A 164 -10.61 -12.74 23.30
CA ASP A 164 -11.90 -12.23 23.76
C ASP A 164 -12.87 -11.88 22.62
N ALA A 165 -12.36 -11.35 21.50
CA ALA A 165 -13.17 -11.00 20.33
C ALA A 165 -13.55 -12.23 19.49
N ILE A 166 -12.75 -13.31 19.55
CA ILE A 166 -12.94 -14.54 18.78
C ILE A 166 -13.87 -15.51 19.52
N TYR A 167 -13.68 -15.65 20.83
CA TYR A 167 -14.39 -16.65 21.64
C TYR A 167 -15.53 -16.08 22.47
N GLY A 168 -15.68 -14.75 22.55
CA GLY A 168 -16.72 -14.12 23.34
C GLY A 168 -16.73 -14.73 24.73
N VAL A 169 -15.71 -14.46 25.55
CA VAL A 169 -15.81 -14.79 26.97
C VAL A 169 -16.92 -13.88 27.51
N ASP A 170 -18.14 -14.39 27.48
CA ASP A 170 -19.25 -13.86 28.24
C ASP A 170 -18.82 -14.09 29.70
N GLU A 171 -18.15 -13.12 30.31
CA GLU A 171 -17.72 -13.19 31.71
C GLU A 171 -18.92 -13.53 32.62
N ASP A 172 -20.14 -13.22 32.18
CA ASP A 172 -21.41 -13.56 32.84
C ASP A 172 -21.79 -15.06 32.78
N ALA A 173 -21.24 -15.84 31.85
CA ALA A 173 -21.53 -17.27 31.68
C ALA A 173 -20.57 -18.20 32.45
N LEU A 174 -19.49 -17.65 33.02
CA LEU A 174 -18.52 -18.37 33.84
C LEU A 174 -18.61 -17.91 35.29
N ARG A 175 -19.82 -17.94 35.87
CA ARG A 175 -19.98 -17.67 37.30
C ARG A 175 -19.31 -18.80 38.08
N PRO A 176 -18.40 -18.49 39.03
CA PRO A 176 -17.80 -19.51 39.89
C PRO A 176 -18.84 -20.37 40.63
N GLU A 177 -20.04 -19.84 40.83
CA GLU A 177 -21.19 -20.49 41.47
C GLU A 177 -21.71 -21.71 40.69
N ASP A 178 -21.56 -21.75 39.36
CA ASP A 178 -22.02 -22.88 38.53
C ASP A 178 -21.04 -24.09 38.55
N PHE A 179 -19.82 -23.90 39.06
CA PHE A 179 -18.77 -24.92 39.13
C PHE A 179 -18.54 -25.48 40.53
N PHE A 180 -19.09 -24.83 41.56
CA PHE A 180 -18.93 -25.24 42.95
C PHE A 180 -20.25 -25.81 43.44
N ASP A 181 -20.42 -27.13 43.34
CA ASP A 181 -21.52 -27.84 43.99
C ASP A 181 -21.07 -28.20 45.42
N PRO A 182 -21.50 -27.46 46.46
CA PRO A 182 -21.07 -27.70 47.83
C PRO A 182 -21.61 -29.00 48.41
N ASP A 183 -22.57 -29.66 47.75
CA ASP A 183 -23.21 -30.89 48.22
C ASP A 183 -22.60 -32.16 47.59
N ALA A 184 -21.65 -32.03 46.64
CA ALA A 184 -21.03 -33.17 45.96
C ALA A 184 -20.16 -34.06 46.87
N ASP A 185 -19.73 -33.55 48.02
CA ASP A 185 -18.86 -34.26 48.97
C ASP A 185 -19.64 -34.95 50.13
N ASN A 186 -20.98 -34.90 50.15
CA ASN A 186 -21.80 -35.41 51.27
C ASN A 186 -22.60 -36.70 50.95
N GLU A 187 -22.05 -37.59 50.13
CA GLU A 187 -22.53 -38.99 49.99
C GLU A 187 -21.56 -39.99 50.63
N GLY A 188 -21.20 -39.76 51.89
CA GLY A 188 -20.24 -40.61 52.58
C GLY A 188 -20.34 -40.60 54.10
N ASP A 189 -21.52 -40.87 54.66
CA ASP A 189 -21.68 -41.65 55.90
C ASP A 189 -23.15 -41.65 56.32
N GLU A 190 -23.86 -42.76 56.13
CA GLU A 190 -24.93 -43.17 57.07
C GLU A 190 -25.24 -44.68 56.91
N ALA A 191 -24.86 -45.43 57.96
CA ALA A 191 -25.31 -46.74 58.44
C ALA A 191 -24.86 -48.05 57.73
#